data_AF-A0A841SVG4-F1
#
_entry.id   AF-A0A841SVG4-F1
#
_cell.length_a   1.000
_cell.length_b   1.000
_cell.length_c   1.000
_cell.angle_alpha   90.00
_cell.angle_beta   90.00
_cell.angle_gamma   90.00
#
_symmetry.space_group_name_H-M   'P 1'
#
loop_
_entity.id
_entity.type
_entity.pdbx_description
1 polymer ?
#
loop_
_entity_poly.entity_id
_entity_poly.type
_entity_poly.pdbx_seq_one_letter_code
_entity_poly.pdbx_strand_id
1 'polypeptide(L)'
;MKRHLEDLKNGTSFKEGSGLVWMNEPGEWSVREGLLSMTAPAGGDFFNDPGSDSVVATAPFLHVVLKGDFVAVVRLSVEMAAQCDSGCLMAMADASNWAKICFEYMNGAPTIVTVVTRSRSDDCNSKATAAEAPYLRLARSGSRFAFHYSEDGESWELVRYFAMDVPDELKVGLVAQAPFADRCRATFHSFDTSEEAVADVKAVTIVK
;
A
#
# COMPACT_ATOMS: atom_id res chain seq x y z
N MET A 1 9.45 -5.19 -14.42
CA MET A 1 8.42 -4.42 -13.70
C MET A 1 8.27 -3.04 -14.32
N LYS A 2 7.04 -2.55 -14.50
CA LYS A 2 6.75 -1.14 -14.82
C LYS A 2 6.99 -0.29 -13.58
N ARG A 3 7.75 0.80 -13.73
CA ARG A 3 8.13 1.72 -12.64
C ARG A 3 7.27 2.97 -12.69
N HIS A 4 6.21 3.03 -11.91
CA HIS A 4 5.19 4.08 -12.04
C HIS A 4 5.67 5.45 -11.54
N LEU A 5 6.62 5.50 -10.62
CA LEU A 5 7.16 6.80 -10.17
C LEU A 5 7.97 7.51 -11.28
N GLU A 6 8.47 6.77 -12.28
CA GLU A 6 9.10 7.36 -13.48
C GLU A 6 8.06 8.07 -14.37
N ASP A 7 6.76 7.77 -14.22
CA ASP A 7 5.66 8.42 -14.95
C ASP A 7 5.21 9.75 -14.30
N LEU A 8 5.87 10.16 -13.22
CA LEU A 8 5.59 11.40 -12.53
C LEU A 8 6.41 12.56 -13.11
N LYS A 9 5.87 13.79 -13.02
CA LYS A 9 6.61 15.02 -13.29
C LYS A 9 6.94 15.70 -11.97
N ASN A 10 8.10 16.34 -11.88
CA ASN A 10 8.43 17.17 -10.72
C ASN A 10 7.29 18.17 -10.45
N GLY A 11 6.91 18.32 -9.17
CA GLY A 11 5.73 19.09 -8.76
C GLY A 11 4.51 18.20 -8.50
N THR A 12 3.34 18.62 -8.98
CA THR A 12 2.04 18.00 -8.68
C THR A 12 1.30 17.59 -9.94
N SER A 13 1.97 16.86 -10.84
CA SER A 13 1.33 16.38 -12.07
C SER A 13 1.89 15.04 -12.54
N PHE A 14 1.07 14.33 -13.31
CA PHE A 14 1.44 13.08 -13.96
C PHE A 14 1.82 13.30 -15.42
N LYS A 15 2.64 12.41 -15.98
CA LYS A 15 2.80 12.32 -17.44
C LYS A 15 1.48 11.83 -18.04
N GLU A 16 1.18 12.34 -19.23
CA GLU A 16 0.03 11.86 -19.99
C GLU A 16 0.20 10.36 -20.28
N GLY A 17 -0.86 9.57 -20.08
CA GLY A 17 -0.82 8.12 -20.25
C GLY A 17 -0.18 7.32 -19.10
N SER A 18 0.14 7.93 -17.95
CA SER A 18 0.69 7.21 -16.79
C SER A 18 -0.23 6.11 -16.27
N GLY A 19 -1.55 6.34 -16.36
CA GLY A 19 -2.59 5.48 -15.75
C GLY A 19 -2.75 5.68 -14.25
N LEU A 20 -2.01 6.64 -13.65
CA LEU A 20 -2.10 6.97 -12.24
C LEU A 20 -3.32 7.85 -11.96
N VAL A 21 -4.11 7.44 -10.96
CA VAL A 21 -5.36 8.09 -10.57
C VAL A 21 -5.41 8.23 -9.05
N TRP A 22 -5.83 9.40 -8.59
CA TRP A 22 -6.12 9.63 -7.18
C TRP A 22 -7.54 9.18 -6.83
N MET A 23 -7.63 8.45 -5.72
CA MET A 23 -8.79 8.46 -4.85
C MET A 23 -8.43 9.29 -3.62
N ASN A 24 -9.28 10.25 -3.26
CA ASN A 24 -9.03 11.20 -2.17
C ASN A 24 -7.69 11.96 -2.35
N GLU A 25 -7.53 12.67 -3.48
CA GLU A 25 -6.30 13.45 -3.72
C GLU A 25 -5.97 14.36 -2.52
N PRO A 26 -4.77 14.25 -1.95
CA PRO A 26 -4.43 15.00 -0.75
C PRO A 26 -4.18 16.47 -1.09
N GLY A 27 -4.44 17.35 -0.12
CA GLY A 27 -4.13 18.78 -0.26
C GLY A 27 -2.62 19.07 -0.38
N GLU A 28 -1.77 18.16 0.08
CA GLU A 28 -0.31 18.25 -0.04
C GLU A 28 0.29 16.93 -0.56
N TRP A 29 0.76 16.96 -1.80
CA TRP A 29 1.65 15.96 -2.37
C TRP A 29 2.66 16.63 -3.30
N SER A 30 3.78 15.96 -3.57
CA SER A 30 4.72 16.41 -4.61
C SER A 30 5.64 15.29 -5.04
N VAL A 31 6.21 15.47 -6.22
CA VAL A 31 7.25 14.61 -6.77
C VAL A 31 8.53 15.42 -6.87
N ARG A 32 9.61 14.90 -6.27
CA ARG A 32 10.93 15.53 -6.29
C ARG A 32 11.97 14.43 -6.44
N GLU A 33 12.83 14.56 -7.44
CA GLU A 33 13.96 13.64 -7.65
C GLU A 33 13.51 12.16 -7.77
N GLY A 34 12.33 11.93 -8.36
CA GLY A 34 11.75 10.59 -8.52
C GLY A 34 11.06 10.03 -7.26
N LEU A 35 11.03 10.78 -6.16
CA LEU A 35 10.33 10.43 -4.93
C LEU A 35 8.94 11.07 -4.92
N LEU A 36 7.92 10.30 -4.56
CA LEU A 36 6.57 10.80 -4.31
C LEU A 36 6.37 11.00 -2.81
N SER A 37 6.15 12.22 -2.37
CA SER A 37 5.67 12.50 -1.01
C SER A 37 4.20 12.87 -1.05
N MET A 38 3.39 12.29 -0.17
CA MET A 38 2.01 12.68 0.05
C MET A 38 1.71 12.76 1.54
N THR A 39 0.83 13.70 1.92
CA THR A 39 0.46 13.96 3.31
C THR A 39 -1.00 13.59 3.52
N ALA A 40 -1.25 12.62 4.40
CA ALA A 40 -2.58 12.28 4.86
C ALA A 40 -3.12 13.39 5.78
N PRO A 41 -4.38 13.82 5.60
CA PRO A 41 -5.01 14.75 6.53
C PRO A 41 -5.43 14.03 7.83
N ALA A 42 -5.72 14.80 8.87
CA ALA A 42 -6.30 14.30 10.12
C ALA A 42 -7.50 13.37 9.89
N GLY A 43 -7.50 12.21 10.53
CA GLY A 43 -8.54 11.19 10.37
C GLY A 43 -8.52 10.46 9.03
N GLY A 44 -7.47 10.64 8.22
CA GLY A 44 -7.28 9.92 6.96
C GLY A 44 -6.98 8.44 7.22
N ASP A 45 -7.93 7.56 6.88
CA ASP A 45 -7.84 6.11 7.10
C ASP A 45 -8.59 5.30 6.02
N PHE A 46 -8.23 4.03 5.89
CA PHE A 46 -9.03 2.95 5.30
C PHE A 46 -9.22 1.85 6.36
N PHE A 47 -10.40 1.78 6.97
CA PHE A 47 -10.72 0.78 7.98
C PHE A 47 -12.24 0.59 8.11
N ASN A 48 -12.69 -0.66 8.02
CA ASN A 48 -14.09 -1.04 8.25
C ASN A 48 -14.14 -1.80 9.58
N ASP A 49 -14.47 -1.11 10.66
CA ASP A 49 -14.34 -1.66 12.01
C ASP A 49 -15.13 -2.97 12.18
N PRO A 50 -14.51 -4.09 12.57
CA PRO A 50 -15.23 -5.32 12.83
C PRO A 50 -16.14 -5.23 14.07
N GLY A 51 -15.87 -4.32 15.00
CA GLY A 51 -16.62 -4.12 16.25
C GLY A 51 -17.78 -3.11 16.17
N SER A 52 -17.93 -2.38 15.07
CA SER A 52 -18.98 -1.38 14.87
C SER A 52 -19.45 -1.30 13.41
N ASP A 53 -20.34 -0.36 13.09
CA ASP A 53 -20.73 -0.06 11.71
C ASP A 53 -19.89 1.07 11.09
N SER A 54 -18.79 1.46 11.76
CA SER A 54 -17.87 2.50 11.27
C SER A 54 -17.11 2.03 10.02
N VAL A 55 -17.20 2.82 8.96
CA VAL A 55 -16.48 2.62 7.70
C VAL A 55 -15.74 3.91 7.37
N VAL A 56 -14.41 3.84 7.33
CA VAL A 56 -13.55 4.97 6.99
C VAL A 56 -12.79 4.62 5.71
N ALA A 57 -12.83 5.53 4.73
CA ALA A 57 -12.19 5.37 3.42
C ALA A 57 -11.76 6.74 2.86
N THR A 58 -11.11 7.53 3.70
CA THR A 58 -10.81 8.96 3.49
C THR A 58 -9.34 9.24 3.20
N ALA A 59 -8.45 8.27 3.46
CA ALA A 59 -7.03 8.42 3.20
C ALA A 59 -6.72 8.61 1.71
N PRO A 60 -5.68 9.39 1.36
CA PRO A 60 -5.21 9.51 -0.01
C PRO A 60 -4.69 8.18 -0.55
N PHE A 61 -5.14 7.83 -1.75
CA PHE A 61 -4.80 6.60 -2.44
C PHE A 61 -4.46 6.89 -3.91
N LEU A 62 -3.17 6.83 -4.25
CA LEU A 62 -2.70 6.93 -5.63
C LEU A 62 -2.59 5.52 -6.22
N HIS A 63 -3.31 5.25 -7.30
CA HIS A 63 -3.39 3.90 -7.84
C HIS A 63 -3.29 3.83 -9.35
N VAL A 64 -2.97 2.64 -9.85
CA VAL A 64 -3.24 2.20 -11.22
C VAL A 64 -4.31 1.12 -11.21
N VAL A 65 -4.86 0.76 -12.37
CA VAL A 65 -5.73 -0.41 -12.52
C VAL A 65 -4.90 -1.55 -13.10
N LEU A 66 -4.84 -2.69 -12.41
CA LEU A 66 -4.20 -3.92 -12.88
C LEU A 66 -5.25 -4.99 -13.10
N LYS A 67 -5.04 -5.86 -14.09
CA LYS A 67 -5.97 -6.93 -14.46
C LYS A 67 -5.32 -8.31 -14.27
N GLY A 68 -6.07 -9.24 -13.70
CA GLY A 68 -5.60 -10.62 -13.50
C GLY A 68 -4.51 -10.73 -12.43
N ASP A 69 -3.56 -11.62 -12.68
CA ASP A 69 -2.43 -11.91 -11.80
C ASP A 69 -1.41 -10.76 -11.83
N PHE A 70 -0.87 -10.40 -10.66
CA PHE A 70 0.14 -9.35 -10.59
C PHE A 70 1.06 -9.47 -9.39
N VAL A 71 2.16 -8.74 -9.47
CA VAL A 71 3.03 -8.39 -8.34
C VAL A 71 3.14 -6.87 -8.29
N ALA A 72 2.97 -6.28 -7.11
CA ALA A 72 3.24 -4.88 -6.82
C ALA A 72 4.26 -4.79 -5.69
N VAL A 73 5.23 -3.89 -5.82
CA VAL A 73 6.29 -3.63 -4.84
C VAL A 73 6.42 -2.14 -4.64
N VAL A 74 6.64 -1.73 -3.39
CA VAL A 74 6.90 -0.36 -3.01
C VAL A 74 8.03 -0.32 -1.99
N ARG A 75 8.91 0.67 -2.09
CA ARG A 75 9.79 1.08 -1.00
C ARG A 75 9.31 2.42 -0.47
N LEU A 76 9.18 2.56 0.85
CA LEU A 76 8.57 3.75 1.46
C LEU A 76 9.18 4.08 2.82
N SER A 77 9.07 5.34 3.24
CA SER A 77 9.37 5.81 4.59
C SER A 77 8.23 6.71 5.09
N VAL A 78 8.04 6.79 6.40
CA VAL A 78 6.90 7.50 7.01
C VAL A 78 7.39 8.37 8.15
N GLU A 79 6.91 9.61 8.22
CA GLU A 79 7.11 10.51 9.36
C GLU A 79 6.14 10.12 10.48
N MET A 80 6.44 9.00 11.16
CA MET A 80 5.61 8.42 12.21
C MET A 80 5.61 9.29 13.47
N ALA A 81 4.48 9.91 13.79
CA ALA A 81 4.34 10.80 14.95
C ALA A 81 3.27 10.32 15.96
N ALA A 82 2.22 9.65 15.47
CA ALA A 82 1.14 9.10 16.29
C ALA A 82 0.83 7.65 15.94
N GLN A 83 0.06 7.00 16.82
CA GLN A 83 -0.48 5.66 16.61
C GLN A 83 -1.18 5.58 15.23
N CYS A 84 -0.99 4.48 14.52
CA CYS A 84 -1.56 4.18 13.20
C CYS A 84 -1.14 5.13 12.06
N ASP A 85 -0.17 6.02 12.26
CA ASP A 85 0.47 6.73 11.16
C ASP A 85 1.15 5.71 10.24
N SER A 86 0.80 5.72 8.95
CA SER A 86 1.29 4.70 8.03
C SER A 86 1.42 5.12 6.58
N GLY A 87 2.31 4.40 5.89
CA GLY A 87 2.38 4.30 4.44
C GLY A 87 2.08 2.86 4.04
N CYS A 88 1.30 2.65 2.98
CA CYS A 88 0.78 1.33 2.63
C CYS A 88 0.84 1.04 1.14
N LEU A 89 0.86 -0.26 0.83
CA LEU A 89 0.53 -0.81 -0.48
C LEU A 89 -0.84 -1.50 -0.38
N MET A 90 -1.77 -1.11 -1.23
CA MET A 90 -3.16 -1.59 -1.20
C MET A 90 -3.62 -2.11 -2.56
N ALA A 91 -4.41 -3.18 -2.55
CA ALA A 91 -5.28 -3.55 -3.66
C ALA A 91 -6.75 -3.45 -3.25
N MET A 92 -7.57 -2.85 -4.12
CA MET A 92 -8.96 -2.53 -3.84
C MET A 92 -9.83 -2.88 -5.05
N ALA A 93 -10.85 -3.70 -4.82
CA ALA A 93 -11.96 -3.87 -5.74
C ALA A 93 -12.98 -2.73 -5.54
N ASP A 94 -13.42 -2.56 -4.29
CA ASP A 94 -14.43 -1.58 -3.87
C ASP A 94 -14.24 -1.21 -2.38
N ALA A 95 -15.09 -0.33 -1.85
CA ALA A 95 -15.01 0.16 -0.47
C ALA A 95 -15.20 -0.92 0.61
N SER A 96 -15.74 -2.09 0.25
CA SER A 96 -15.96 -3.24 1.13
C SER A 96 -14.99 -4.39 0.86
N ASN A 97 -14.23 -4.36 -0.23
CA ASN A 97 -13.33 -5.45 -0.63
C ASN A 97 -11.96 -4.89 -1.04
N TRP A 98 -11.03 -4.90 -0.09
CA TRP A 98 -9.66 -4.44 -0.28
C TRP A 98 -8.73 -5.12 0.71
N ALA A 99 -7.43 -5.10 0.41
CA ALA A 99 -6.40 -5.53 1.34
C ALA A 99 -5.18 -4.62 1.24
N LYS A 100 -4.55 -4.34 2.37
CA LYS A 100 -3.35 -3.51 2.45
C LYS A 100 -2.29 -4.14 3.36
N ILE A 101 -1.04 -3.87 3.02
CA ILE A 101 0.12 -4.03 3.90
C ILE A 101 0.67 -2.63 4.22
N CYS A 102 0.96 -2.38 5.48
CA CYS A 102 1.29 -1.08 6.02
C CYS A 102 2.66 -1.13 6.70
N PHE A 103 3.45 -0.07 6.53
CA PHE A 103 4.51 0.30 7.45
C PHE A 103 3.92 1.35 8.39
N GLU A 104 3.60 0.93 9.62
CA GLU A 104 2.70 1.65 10.52
C GLU A 104 3.31 1.82 11.92
N TYR A 105 3.03 2.95 12.57
CA TYR A 105 3.44 3.17 13.95
C TYR A 105 2.44 2.52 14.93
N MET A 106 2.88 1.46 15.60
CA MET A 106 2.05 0.73 16.56
C MET A 106 2.78 0.55 17.88
N ASN A 107 2.12 0.94 18.98
CA ASN A 107 2.59 0.71 20.35
C ASN A 107 4.03 1.21 20.59
N GLY A 108 4.38 2.36 19.99
CA GLY A 108 5.68 2.99 20.16
C GLY A 108 6.76 2.54 19.18
N ALA A 109 6.47 1.64 18.23
CA ALA A 109 7.44 1.12 17.27
C ALA A 109 6.90 1.04 15.84
N PRO A 110 7.76 1.26 14.82
CA PRO A 110 7.43 0.92 13.44
C PRO A 110 7.14 -0.58 13.31
N THR A 111 6.01 -0.90 12.70
CA THR A 111 5.45 -2.25 12.65
C THR A 111 4.86 -2.52 11.27
N ILE A 112 5.06 -3.73 10.78
CA ILE A 112 4.37 -4.23 9.59
C ILE A 112 3.01 -4.75 9.99
N VAL A 113 1.98 -4.10 9.45
CA VAL A 113 0.57 -4.38 9.72
C VAL A 113 -0.11 -4.79 8.42
N THR A 114 -1.09 -5.69 8.50
CA THR A 114 -1.87 -6.07 7.32
C THR A 114 -3.35 -6.08 7.64
N VAL A 115 -4.14 -5.53 6.73
CA VAL A 115 -5.61 -5.54 6.84
C VAL A 115 -6.19 -6.20 5.62
N VAL A 116 -7.07 -7.17 5.83
CA VAL A 116 -7.86 -7.79 4.76
C VAL A 116 -9.33 -7.50 5.04
N THR A 117 -9.95 -6.71 4.18
CA THR A 117 -11.33 -6.27 4.34
C THR A 117 -12.26 -7.04 3.41
N ARG A 118 -13.19 -7.78 4.02
CA ARG A 118 -14.32 -8.45 3.35
C ARG A 118 -15.60 -8.01 4.03
N SER A 119 -16.12 -6.86 3.62
CA SER A 119 -17.08 -6.01 4.35
C SER A 119 -16.55 -5.44 5.67
N ARG A 120 -15.96 -6.29 6.52
CA ARG A 120 -15.29 -5.91 7.78
C ARG A 120 -13.79 -6.17 7.68
N SER A 121 -13.01 -5.31 8.33
CA SER A 121 -11.55 -5.40 8.35
C SER A 121 -11.09 -6.48 9.33
N ASP A 122 -10.22 -7.35 8.82
CA ASP A 122 -9.45 -8.33 9.59
C ASP A 122 -8.00 -7.83 9.66
N ASP A 123 -7.67 -7.20 10.78
CA ASP A 123 -6.40 -6.53 11.06
C ASP A 123 -5.42 -7.44 11.82
N CYS A 124 -4.15 -7.37 11.45
CA CYS A 124 -3.07 -8.16 12.01
C CYS A 124 -1.77 -7.34 12.11
N ASN A 125 -1.34 -7.10 13.35
CA ASN A 125 -0.01 -6.59 13.70
C ASN A 125 1.02 -7.72 13.56
N SER A 126 1.80 -7.72 12.48
CA SER A 126 2.63 -8.87 12.12
C SER A 126 4.03 -8.84 12.75
N LYS A 127 4.80 -7.77 12.51
CA LYS A 127 6.21 -7.71 12.92
C LYS A 127 6.69 -6.29 13.17
N ALA A 128 7.22 -6.01 14.37
CA ALA A 128 7.97 -4.78 14.63
C ALA A 128 9.31 -4.79 13.87
N THR A 129 9.75 -3.64 13.37
CA THR A 129 10.97 -3.52 12.57
C THR A 129 11.78 -2.28 12.94
N ALA A 130 13.09 -2.36 12.73
CA ALA A 130 14.02 -1.24 12.82
C ALA A 130 14.34 -0.61 11.44
N ALA A 131 13.76 -1.12 10.35
CA ALA A 131 13.98 -0.59 9.02
C ALA A 131 13.40 0.82 8.86
N GLU A 132 14.20 1.75 8.36
CA GLU A 132 13.77 3.13 8.13
C GLU A 132 12.89 3.26 6.87
N ALA A 133 13.22 2.49 5.83
CA ALA A 133 12.54 2.54 4.54
C ALA A 133 12.38 1.13 3.94
N PRO A 134 11.48 0.31 4.51
CA PRO A 134 11.31 -1.06 4.07
C PRO A 134 10.65 -1.17 2.70
N TYR A 135 10.70 -2.38 2.15
CA TYR A 135 9.96 -2.79 0.98
C TYR A 135 8.69 -3.57 1.40
N LEU A 136 7.57 -3.22 0.80
CA LEU A 136 6.31 -3.96 0.90
C LEU A 136 5.96 -4.55 -0.46
N ARG A 137 5.45 -5.77 -0.46
CA ARG A 137 5.06 -6.48 -1.68
C ARG A 137 3.69 -7.09 -1.53
N LEU A 138 2.92 -7.01 -2.60
CA LEU A 138 1.63 -7.66 -2.76
C LEU A 138 1.64 -8.47 -4.05
N ALA A 139 1.29 -9.76 -3.96
CA ALA A 139 1.14 -10.63 -5.12
C ALA A 139 -0.26 -11.24 -5.18
N ARG A 140 -0.78 -11.40 -6.39
CA ARG A 140 -2.06 -12.04 -6.70
C ARG A 140 -1.87 -13.17 -7.71
N SER A 141 -2.54 -14.30 -7.46
CA SER A 141 -2.81 -15.32 -8.47
C SER A 141 -4.22 -15.88 -8.35
N GLY A 142 -5.07 -15.54 -9.31
CA GLY A 142 -6.52 -15.77 -9.25
C GLY A 142 -7.11 -15.09 -8.02
N SER A 143 -7.71 -15.88 -7.12
CA SER A 143 -8.28 -15.41 -5.85
C SER A 143 -7.28 -15.42 -4.68
N ARG A 144 -6.02 -15.82 -4.91
CA ARG A 144 -5.01 -16.00 -3.85
C ARG A 144 -4.10 -14.78 -3.79
N PHE A 145 -3.88 -14.26 -2.60
CA PHE A 145 -3.07 -13.08 -2.34
C PHE A 145 -2.00 -13.38 -1.30
N ALA A 146 -0.86 -12.72 -1.42
CA ALA A 146 0.19 -12.77 -0.43
C ALA A 146 0.81 -11.39 -0.22
N PHE A 147 1.07 -11.07 1.05
CA PHE A 147 1.87 -9.92 1.45
C PHE A 147 3.26 -10.39 1.87
N HIS A 148 4.27 -9.65 1.44
CA HIS A 148 5.64 -9.82 1.87
C HIS A 148 6.26 -8.49 2.28
N TYR A 149 7.29 -8.61 3.09
CA TYR A 149 8.09 -7.49 3.58
C TYR A 149 9.57 -7.81 3.42
N SER A 150 10.38 -6.79 3.20
CA SER A 150 11.84 -6.89 3.15
C SER A 150 12.50 -5.61 3.64
N GLU A 151 13.66 -5.74 4.30
CA GLU A 151 14.47 -4.61 4.79
C GLU A 151 15.40 -4.06 3.70
N ASP A 152 15.89 -4.95 2.85
CA ASP A 152 16.95 -4.70 1.85
C ASP A 152 16.45 -4.78 0.41
N GLY A 153 15.23 -5.31 0.19
CA GLY A 153 14.67 -5.59 -1.13
C GLY A 153 15.16 -6.91 -1.74
N GLU A 154 16.03 -7.64 -1.03
CA GLU A 154 16.62 -8.91 -1.47
C GLU A 154 16.06 -10.09 -0.67
N SER A 155 15.98 -9.97 0.64
CA SER A 155 15.50 -11.01 1.56
C SER A 155 14.04 -10.74 1.94
N TRP A 156 13.13 -11.61 1.51
CA TRP A 156 11.69 -11.40 1.67
C TRP A 156 11.05 -12.37 2.66
N GLU A 157 10.25 -11.83 3.57
CA GLU A 157 9.45 -12.60 4.52
C GLU A 157 7.97 -12.61 4.09
N LEU A 158 7.35 -13.79 4.10
CA LEU A 158 5.90 -13.90 3.93
C LEU A 158 5.20 -13.39 5.20
N VAL A 159 4.42 -12.32 5.06
CA VAL A 159 3.69 -11.68 6.16
C VAL A 159 2.29 -12.27 6.30
N ARG A 160 1.57 -12.41 5.19
CA ARG A 160 0.20 -12.94 5.20
C ARG A 160 -0.13 -13.63 3.89
N TYR A 161 -0.84 -14.75 3.97
CA TYR A 161 -1.40 -15.46 2.81
C TYR A 161 -2.91 -15.60 3.00
N PHE A 162 -3.70 -15.19 2.01
CA PHE A 162 -5.15 -15.11 2.13
C PHE A 162 -5.82 -15.22 0.76
N ALA A 163 -7.15 -15.37 0.76
CA ALA A 163 -7.95 -15.38 -0.46
C ALA A 163 -8.99 -14.24 -0.47
N MET A 164 -9.27 -13.68 -1.64
CA MET A 164 -10.37 -12.74 -1.84
C MET A 164 -11.13 -13.11 -3.12
N ASP A 165 -12.45 -13.11 -3.03
CA ASP A 165 -13.33 -13.22 -4.20
C ASP A 165 -13.61 -11.82 -4.71
N VAL A 166 -12.85 -11.40 -5.73
CA VAL A 166 -12.82 -10.03 -6.24
C VAL A 166 -12.81 -10.05 -7.77
N PRO A 167 -13.28 -8.97 -8.42
CA PRO A 167 -13.22 -8.85 -9.87
C PRO A 167 -11.80 -8.98 -10.42
N ASP A 168 -11.72 -9.22 -11.72
CA ASP A 168 -10.44 -9.37 -12.42
C ASP A 168 -9.59 -8.09 -12.37
N GLU A 169 -10.23 -6.92 -12.39
CA GLU A 169 -9.58 -5.62 -12.32
C GLU A 169 -9.58 -5.07 -10.89
N LEU A 170 -8.41 -4.66 -10.40
CA LEU A 170 -8.23 -4.03 -9.09
C LEU A 170 -7.50 -2.70 -9.21
N LYS A 171 -7.88 -1.74 -8.36
CA LYS A 171 -7.06 -0.56 -8.07
C LYS A 171 -5.89 -1.00 -7.20
N VAL A 172 -4.65 -0.77 -7.62
CA VAL A 172 -3.45 -1.16 -6.88
C VAL A 172 -2.53 0.05 -6.73
N GLY A 173 -2.09 0.35 -5.51
CA GLY A 173 -1.25 1.52 -5.28
C GLY A 173 -0.99 1.89 -3.83
N LEU A 174 -0.70 3.18 -3.65
CA LEU A 174 -0.01 3.76 -2.52
C LEU A 174 -0.97 4.54 -1.64
N VAL A 175 -0.91 4.31 -0.32
CA VAL A 175 -1.77 4.99 0.66
C VAL A 175 -0.92 5.65 1.74
N ALA A 176 -1.27 6.85 2.16
CA ALA A 176 -0.77 7.45 3.41
C ALA A 176 -1.92 7.64 4.39
N GLN A 177 -1.68 7.45 5.69
CA GLN A 177 -2.71 7.51 6.72
C GLN A 177 -2.29 8.30 7.95
N ALA A 178 -3.25 9.01 8.55
CA ALA A 178 -3.11 9.71 9.82
C ALA A 178 -4.42 9.59 10.63
N PRO A 179 -4.74 8.39 11.17
CA PRO A 179 -6.02 8.18 11.85
C PRO A 179 -6.17 9.03 13.12
N PHE A 180 -5.05 9.22 13.85
CA PHE A 180 -5.04 9.92 15.14
C PHE A 180 -4.15 11.17 15.17
N ALA A 181 -3.19 11.32 14.26
CA ALA A 181 -2.42 12.56 14.10
C ALA A 181 -3.19 13.61 13.29
N ASP A 182 -2.78 14.88 13.43
CA ASP A 182 -3.29 15.97 12.59
C ASP A 182 -2.88 15.84 11.12
N ARG A 183 -1.76 15.15 10.87
CA ARG A 183 -1.23 14.83 9.55
C ARG A 183 -0.16 13.76 9.66
N CYS A 184 0.04 13.00 8.59
CA CYS A 184 1.17 12.09 8.44
C CYS A 184 1.71 12.16 7.01
N ARG A 185 3.03 12.27 6.86
CA ARG A 185 3.68 12.25 5.55
C ARG A 185 4.32 10.89 5.29
N ALA A 186 3.95 10.29 4.16
CA ALA A 186 4.65 9.14 3.60
C ALA A 186 5.41 9.56 2.34
N THR A 187 6.64 9.06 2.22
CA THR A 187 7.49 9.22 1.03
C THR A 187 7.71 7.85 0.41
N PHE A 188 7.32 7.74 -0.86
CA PHE A 188 7.45 6.54 -1.67
C PHE A 188 8.67 6.68 -2.58
N HIS A 189 9.63 5.79 -2.40
CA HIS A 189 10.91 5.75 -3.11
C HIS A 189 10.84 4.95 -4.40
N SER A 190 9.94 3.97 -4.47
CA SER A 190 9.62 3.22 -5.68
C SER A 190 8.16 2.76 -5.66
N PHE A 191 7.60 2.50 -6.84
CA PHE A 191 6.32 1.80 -6.99
C PHE A 191 6.34 1.04 -8.31
N ASP A 192 6.48 -0.27 -8.20
CA ASP A 192 6.79 -1.16 -9.30
C ASP A 192 5.70 -2.23 -9.43
N THR A 193 5.23 -2.49 -10.65
CA THR A 193 4.25 -3.56 -10.90
C THR A 193 4.66 -4.50 -12.03
N SER A 194 4.16 -5.73 -11.99
CA SER A 194 4.25 -6.72 -13.07
C SER A 194 2.92 -7.45 -13.17
N GLU A 195 2.42 -7.66 -14.39
CA GLU A 195 1.22 -8.48 -14.69
C GLU A 195 1.62 -9.89 -15.19
N GLU A 196 2.83 -10.33 -14.84
CA GLU A 196 3.30 -11.69 -15.12
C GLU A 196 2.59 -12.71 -14.21
N ALA A 197 2.36 -13.91 -14.74
CA ALA A 197 1.73 -15.00 -14.00
C ALA A 197 2.54 -15.37 -12.74
N VAL A 198 1.85 -15.48 -11.60
CA VAL A 198 2.46 -15.82 -10.31
C VAL A 198 2.07 -17.25 -9.92
N ALA A 199 2.93 -18.22 -10.21
CA ALA A 199 2.60 -19.64 -9.96
C ALA A 199 2.38 -19.95 -8.46
N ASP A 200 3.26 -19.43 -7.60
CA ASP A 200 3.12 -19.49 -6.15
C ASP A 200 3.28 -18.09 -5.55
N VAL A 201 2.16 -17.50 -5.12
CA VAL A 201 2.17 -16.18 -4.51
C VAL A 201 2.94 -16.14 -3.20
N LYS A 202 3.15 -17.27 -2.51
CA LYS A 202 3.91 -17.30 -1.25
C LYS A 202 5.41 -17.20 -1.48
N ALA A 203 5.91 -17.66 -2.63
CA ALA A 203 7.31 -17.57 -2.99
C ALA A 203 7.64 -16.16 -3.52
N VAL A 204 8.83 -15.67 -3.16
CA VAL A 204 9.41 -14.49 -3.82
C VAL A 204 10.55 -14.97 -4.70
N THR A 205 10.29 -15.05 -5.99
CA THR A 205 11.35 -15.24 -6.99
C THR A 205 11.88 -13.86 -7.35
N ILE A 206 13.13 -13.57 -6.96
CA ILE A 206 13.81 -12.37 -7.42
C ILE A 206 14.11 -12.58 -8.91
N VAL A 207 13.36 -11.92 -9.78
CA VAL A 207 13.74 -11.82 -11.19
C VAL A 207 14.90 -10.82 -11.22
N LYS A 208 16.12 -11.34 -11.38
CA LYS A 208 17.32 -10.53 -11.63
C LYS A 208 17.25 -9.85 -12.99
#